data_AF-R6H225-F1
#
_entry.id   AF-R6H225-F1
#
_cell.length_a   1.000
_cell.length_b   1.000
_cell.length_c   1.000
_cell.angle_alpha   90.00
_cell.angle_beta   90.00
_cell.angle_gamma   90.00
#
_symmetry.space_group_name_H-M   'P 1'
#
loop_
_entity.id
_entity.type
_entity.pdbx_description
1 polymer ?
#
loop_
_entity_poly.entity_id
_entity_poly.type
_entity_poly.pdbx_seq_one_letter_code
_entity_poly.pdbx_strand_id
1 'polypeptide(L)'
;MLRQGLLEEIQGLLAGGLSPGATALQAIGYKEFLDALEGRCTVQEAKEAVQKASRHYAKRQLTWFRRNKAIHWLLRQPGQDFPQLFEQAAAEIPFFDRPG
;
A
#
# COMPACT_ATOMS: atom_id res chain seq x y z
N MET A 1 -7.28 -8.45 -0.40
CA MET A 1 -6.08 -9.27 -0.63
C MET A 1 -6.34 -10.74 -0.31
N LEU A 2 -6.29 -11.21 0.95
CA LEU A 2 -6.41 -12.66 1.22
C LEU A 2 -7.73 -13.29 0.70
N ARG A 3 -8.88 -12.73 1.07
CA ARG A 3 -10.20 -13.20 0.60
C ARG A 3 -10.47 -12.96 -0.90
N GLN A 4 -9.56 -12.26 -1.59
CA GLN A 4 -9.70 -11.90 -3.00
C GLN A 4 -8.80 -12.77 -3.90
N GLY A 5 -8.21 -13.84 -3.38
CA GLY A 5 -7.47 -14.80 -4.20
C GLY A 5 -5.95 -14.62 -4.23
N LEU A 6 -5.35 -13.99 -3.21
CA LEU A 6 -3.90 -13.70 -3.21
C LEU A 6 -3.03 -14.97 -3.20
N LEU A 7 -3.48 -16.05 -2.55
CA LEU A 7 -2.71 -17.30 -2.50
C LEU A 7 -2.69 -17.97 -3.87
N GLU A 8 -3.82 -17.95 -4.56
CA GLU A 8 -4.03 -18.46 -5.91
C GLU A 8 -3.18 -17.68 -6.91
N GLU A 9 -3.10 -16.36 -6.77
CA GLU A 9 -2.23 -15.51 -7.58
C GLU A 9 -0.75 -15.90 -7.40
N ILE A 10 -0.28 -16.03 -6.16
CA ILE A 10 1.11 -16.42 -5.87
C ILE A 10 1.42 -17.79 -6.45
N GLN A 11 0.53 -18.77 -6.26
CA GLN A 11 0.69 -20.10 -6.85
C GLN A 11 0.74 -20.05 -8.38
N GLY A 12 -0.11 -19.24 -9.02
CA GLY A 12 -0.10 -19.04 -10.46
C GLY A 12 1.21 -18.43 -10.97
N LEU A 13 1.76 -17.44 -10.26
CA LEU A 13 3.05 -16.83 -10.59
C LEU A 13 4.20 -17.83 -10.49
N LEU A 14 4.24 -18.65 -9.44
CA LEU A 14 5.25 -19.70 -9.27
C LEU A 14 5.13 -20.77 -10.35
N ALA A 15 3.91 -21.22 -10.64
CA ALA A 15 3.64 -22.18 -11.72
C ALA A 15 4.02 -21.64 -13.10
N GLY A 16 3.92 -20.33 -13.31
CA GLY A 16 4.38 -19.62 -14.50
C GLY A 16 5.90 -19.46 -14.60
N GLY A 17 6.67 -19.99 -13.66
CA GLY A 17 8.14 -19.96 -13.67
C GLY A 17 8.76 -18.72 -13.02
N LEU A 18 7.97 -17.88 -12.33
CA LEU A 18 8.53 -16.76 -11.58
C LEU A 18 9.37 -17.31 -10.41
N SER A 19 10.64 -16.90 -10.34
CA SER A 19 11.52 -17.30 -9.24
C SER A 19 10.98 -16.79 -7.90
N PRO A 20 10.96 -17.62 -6.83
CA PRO A 20 10.64 -17.17 -5.46
C PRO A 20 11.48 -15.97 -4.98
N GLY A 21 12.71 -15.85 -5.50
CA GLY A 21 13.61 -14.73 -5.21
C GLY A 21 13.35 -13.46 -6.02
N ALA A 22 12.38 -13.47 -6.95
CA ALA A 22 12.08 -12.30 -7.77
C ALA A 22 11.64 -11.12 -6.91
N THR A 23 12.09 -9.91 -7.26
CA THR A 23 11.78 -8.67 -6.52
C THR A 23 10.28 -8.47 -6.32
N ALA A 24 9.46 -8.87 -7.29
CA ALA A 24 8.00 -8.80 -7.19
C ALA A 24 7.46 -9.63 -6.00
N LEU A 25 7.98 -10.84 -5.80
CA LEU A 25 7.57 -11.71 -4.67
C LEU A 25 8.17 -11.29 -3.33
N GLN A 26 9.12 -10.34 -3.33
CA GLN A 26 9.66 -9.74 -2.11
C GLN A 26 8.81 -8.58 -1.58
N ALA A 27 7.75 -8.19 -2.29
CA ALA A 27 6.81 -7.17 -1.83
C ALA A 27 6.05 -7.63 -0.57
N ILE A 28 5.69 -6.67 0.28
CA ILE A 28 4.87 -6.91 1.48
C ILE A 28 3.53 -7.53 1.04
N GLY A 29 3.14 -8.63 1.66
CA GLY A 29 2.02 -9.45 1.23
C GLY A 29 2.52 -10.73 0.57
N TYR A 30 3.24 -10.60 -0.54
CA TYR A 30 3.70 -11.75 -1.33
C TYR A 30 4.72 -12.58 -0.57
N LYS A 31 5.71 -11.93 0.04
CA LYS A 31 6.77 -12.61 0.77
C LYS A 31 6.23 -13.44 1.93
N GLU A 32 5.37 -12.85 2.74
CA GLU A 32 4.82 -13.52 3.93
C GLU A 32 3.91 -14.69 3.54
N PHE A 33 3.12 -14.58 2.47
CA PHE A 33 2.27 -15.68 2.02
C PHE A 33 3.06 -16.75 1.25
N LEU A 34 4.16 -16.39 0.59
CA LEU A 34 5.11 -17.35 0.05
C LEU A 34 5.74 -18.18 1.18
N ASP A 35 6.15 -17.56 2.29
CA ASP A 35 6.66 -18.26 3.47
C ASP A 35 5.62 -19.26 4.03
N ALA A 36 4.33 -18.89 4.02
CA ALA A 36 3.24 -19.79 4.43
C ALA A 36 3.03 -20.95 3.44
N LEU A 37 3.12 -20.70 2.13
CA LEU A 37 3.02 -21.73 1.09
C LEU A 37 4.16 -22.74 1.15
N GLU A 38 5.36 -22.30 1.55
CA GLU A 38 6.53 -23.15 1.76
C GLU A 38 6.51 -23.87 3.12
N GLY A 39 5.45 -23.69 3.93
CA GLY A 39 5.31 -24.33 5.23
C GLY A 39 6.21 -23.75 6.32
N ARG A 40 6.81 -22.58 6.12
CA ARG A 40 7.68 -21.90 7.10
C ARG A 40 6.89 -21.21 8.21
N CYS A 41 5.61 -20.90 7.96
CA CYS A 41 4.66 -20.39 8.95
C CYS A 41 3.22 -20.76 8.57
N THR A 42 2.27 -20.50 9.46
CA THR A 42 0.85 -20.62 9.16
C THR A 42 0.33 -19.41 8.38
N VAL A 43 -0.76 -19.60 7.64
CA VAL A 43 -1.45 -18.49 6.93
C VAL A 43 -1.88 -17.37 7.88
N GLN A 44 -2.23 -17.70 9.12
CA GLN A 44 -2.61 -16.72 10.13
C GLN A 44 -1.41 -15.88 10.60
N GLU A 45 -0.26 -16.52 10.86
CA GLU A 45 0.99 -15.82 11.18
C GLU A 45 1.45 -14.93 10.02
N ALA A 46 1.38 -15.43 8.78
CA ALA A 46 1.67 -14.63 7.58
C ALA A 46 0.77 -13.39 7.51
N LYS A 47 -0.54 -13.54 7.73
CA LYS A 47 -1.49 -12.42 7.75
C LYS A 47 -1.12 -11.38 8.81
N GLU A 48 -0.75 -11.80 10.01
CA GLU A 48 -0.32 -10.89 11.08
C GLU A 48 0.99 -10.18 10.74
N ALA A 49 1.93 -10.90 10.14
CA ALA A 49 3.18 -10.33 9.64
C ALA A 49 2.93 -9.26 8.57
N VAL A 50 2.07 -9.53 7.59
CA VAL A 50 1.67 -8.55 6.55
C VAL A 50 1.07 -7.30 7.17
N GLN A 51 0.16 -7.44 8.13
CA GLN A 51 -0.45 -6.30 8.80
C GLN A 51 0.58 -5.45 9.53
N LYS A 52 1.52 -6.09 10.24
CA LYS A 52 2.63 -5.40 10.94
C LYS A 52 3.56 -4.69 9.96
N ALA A 53 3.99 -5.39 8.91
CA ALA A 53 4.85 -4.85 7.87
C ALA A 53 4.19 -3.66 7.16
N SER A 54 2.90 -3.76 6.83
CA SER A 54 2.11 -2.68 6.21
C SER A 54 2.05 -1.44 7.10
N ARG A 55 1.80 -1.59 8.40
CA ARG A 55 1.83 -0.47 9.36
C ARG A 55 3.21 0.19 9.43
N HIS A 56 4.27 -0.61 9.48
CA HIS A 56 5.64 -0.09 9.49
C HIS A 56 5.98 0.64 8.19
N TYR A 57 5.55 0.11 7.05
CA TYR A 57 5.75 0.73 5.75
C TYR A 57 5.02 2.07 5.64
N ALA A 58 3.74 2.12 6.02
CA ALA A 58 2.96 3.36 6.08
C ALA A 58 3.62 4.41 6.99
N LYS A 59 4.12 3.99 8.17
CA LYS A 59 4.86 4.88 9.08
C LYS A 59 6.15 5.43 8.44
N ARG A 60 6.89 4.60 7.71
CA ARG A 60 8.10 5.03 6.99
C ARG A 60 7.76 6.01 5.87
N GLN A 61 6.72 5.75 5.07
CA GLN A 61 6.25 6.66 4.04
C GLN A 61 5.87 8.02 4.64
N LEU A 62 5.05 8.02 5.69
CA LEU A 62 4.67 9.26 6.39
C LEU A 62 5.89 10.02 6.92
N THR A 63 6.84 9.32 7.53
CA THR A 63 8.09 9.93 8.01
C THR A 63 8.88 10.57 6.87
N TRP A 64 8.97 9.89 5.72
CA TRP A 64 9.69 10.39 4.55
C TRP A 64 9.00 11.63 3.96
N PHE A 65 7.68 11.57 3.74
CA PHE A 65 6.90 12.69 3.23
C PHE A 65 6.91 13.90 4.16
N ARG A 66 6.84 13.71 5.48
CA ARG A 66 6.89 14.81 6.46
C ARG A 66 8.18 15.64 6.42
N ARG A 67 9.27 15.09 5.87
CA ARG A 67 10.52 15.84 5.69
C ARG A 67 10.46 16.82 4.53
N ASN A 68 9.56 16.62 3.57
CA ASN A 68 9.38 17.51 2.43
C ASN A 68 8.40 18.63 2.78
N LYS A 69 8.94 19.85 2.91
CA LYS A 69 8.16 21.05 3.23
C LYS A 69 7.26 21.55 2.08
N ALA A 70 7.49 21.08 0.86
CA ALA A 70 6.65 21.41 -0.30
C ALA A 70 5.39 20.55 -0.41
N ILE A 71 5.19 19.57 0.48
CA ILE A 71 3.98 18.75 0.48
C ILE A 71 2.86 19.49 1.22
N HIS A 72 1.77 19.74 0.50
CA HIS A 72 0.51 20.21 1.06
C HIS A 72 -0.32 18.99 1.50
N TRP A 73 -0.60 18.90 2.79
CA TRP A 73 -1.31 17.76 3.37
C TRP A 73 -2.81 17.98 3.34
N LEU A 74 -3.53 17.13 2.62
CA LEU A 74 -4.99 17.11 2.63
C LEU A 74 -5.49 16.12 3.68
N LEU A 75 -6.18 16.63 4.70
CA LEU A 75 -6.78 15.81 5.76
C LEU A 75 -8.28 15.68 5.52
N ARG A 76 -8.71 14.49 5.12
CA ARG A 76 -10.13 14.18 4.96
C ARG A 76 -10.84 14.23 6.31
N GLN A 77 -11.87 15.08 6.40
CA GLN A 77 -12.72 15.17 7.58
C GLN A 77 -13.82 14.11 7.55
N PRO A 78 -14.33 13.65 8.72
CA PRO A 78 -15.50 12.78 8.77
C PRO A 78 -16.69 13.40 8.04
N GLY A 79 -17.36 12.62 7.19
CA GLY A 79 -18.50 13.08 6.38
C GLY A 79 -18.12 13.85 5.11
N GLN A 80 -16.84 14.14 4.89
CA GLN A 80 -16.39 14.81 3.67
C GLN A 80 -16.44 13.88 2.45
N ASP A 81 -17.01 14.37 1.37
CA ASP A 81 -17.09 13.67 0.08
C ASP A 81 -15.88 13.99 -0.82
N PHE A 82 -15.82 13.33 -1.97
CA PHE A 82 -14.72 13.50 -2.92
C PHE A 82 -14.69 14.90 -3.55
N PRO A 83 -15.82 15.49 -4.03
CA PRO A 83 -15.84 16.86 -4.54
C PRO A 83 -15.24 17.89 -3.57
N GLN A 84 -15.61 17.84 -2.29
CA GLN A 84 -15.08 18.74 -1.28
C GLN A 84 -13.56 18.57 -1.07
N LEU A 85 -13.05 17.33 -1.14
CA LEU A 85 -11.61 17.06 -1.05
C LEU A 85 -10.86 17.56 -2.30
N PHE A 86 -11.48 17.43 -3.47
CA PHE A 86 -10.93 17.93 -4.73
C PHE A 86 -10.83 19.45 -4.75
N GLU A 87 -11.85 20.16 -4.27
CA GLU A 87 -11.82 21.63 -4.14
C GLU A 87 -10.68 22.09 -3.22
N GLN A 88 -10.46 21.41 -2.09
CA GLN A 88 -9.32 21.69 -1.22
C GLN A 88 -7.98 21.47 -1.91
N ALA A 89 -7.86 20.40 -2.70
CA ALA A 89 -6.65 20.14 -3.49
C ALA A 89 -6.40 21.25 -4.52
N ALA A 90 -7.46 21.67 -5.23
CA ALA A 90 -7.37 22.70 -6.27
C ALA A 90 -6.95 24.06 -5.70
N ALA A 91 -7.38 24.41 -4.48
CA ALA A 91 -7.01 25.65 -3.82
C ALA A 91 -5.50 25.77 -3.49
N GLU A 92 -4.80 24.64 -3.38
CA GLU A 92 -3.36 24.60 -3.08
C GLU A 92 -2.49 24.56 -4.36
N ILE A 93 -3.10 24.44 -5.55
CA ILE A 93 -2.39 24.35 -6.82
C ILE A 93 -2.37 25.72 -7.52
N PRO A 94 -1.20 26.39 -7.63
CA PRO A 94 -1.09 27.76 -8.11
C PRO A 94 -1.49 27.97 -9.58
N PHE A 95 -1.63 26.91 -10.38
CA PHE A 95 -2.07 27.02 -11.77
C PHE A 95 -3.59 27.26 -11.92
N PHE A 96 -4.38 27.02 -10.87
CA PHE A 96 -5.84 27.26 -10.88
C PHE A 96 -6.23 28.65 -10.38
N ASP A 97 -5.31 29.62 -10.37
CA ASP A 97 -5.62 31.02 -10.03
C ASP A 97 -6.87 31.48 -10.80
N ARG A 98 -7.89 31.86 -10.02
CA ARG A 98 -9.19 32.32 -10.50
C ARG A 98 -8.98 33.52 -11.43
N PRO A 99 -9.64 33.59 -12.60
CA PRO A 99 -9.66 34.84 -13.35
C PRO A 99 -10.22 35.93 -12.43
N GLY A 100 -9.42 36.99 -12.26
CA GLY A 100 -9.78 38.18 -11.49
C GLY A 100 -10.99 38.92 -12.06
#